data_AF-A0A9X9BHN6-F1
#
_entry.id   AF-A0A9X9BHN6-F1
#
_cell.length_a   1.000
_cell.length_b   1.000
_cell.length_c   1.000
_cell.angle_alpha   90.00
_cell.angle_beta   90.00
_cell.angle_gamma   90.00
#
_symmetry.space_group_name_H-M   'P 1'
#
loop_
_entity.id
_entity.type
_entity.pdbx_description
1 polymer ?
#
loop_
_entity_poly.entity_id
_entity_poly.type
_entity_poly.pdbx_seq_one_letter_code
_entity_poly.pdbx_strand_id
1 'polypeptide(L)'
;MPFSNEASRIYDPIEVNFMRSCFSNAAIILEESDHDYSAADLASCIILLYQSGLRDHAYLSELSARLAHQRFERRHELKQCPVANSNCLKRTVPTRSIEYDPLA
;
A
#
# COMPACT_ATOMS: atom_id res chain seq x y z
N MET A 1 -28.46 -4.65 13.89
CA MET A 1 -27.36 -5.37 13.22
C MET A 1 -27.32 -4.90 11.78
N PRO A 2 -26.23 -4.28 11.28
CA PRO A 2 -26.14 -4.01 9.84
C PRO A 2 -25.94 -5.35 9.12
N PHE A 3 -26.78 -5.64 8.14
CA PHE A 3 -26.83 -6.91 7.42
C PHE A 3 -25.70 -7.08 6.38
N SER A 4 -24.80 -6.11 6.26
CA SER A 4 -23.83 -6.05 5.17
C SER A 4 -22.41 -6.14 5.74
N ASN A 5 -21.84 -7.33 5.72
CA ASN A 5 -20.41 -7.51 5.93
C ASN A 5 -19.65 -6.92 4.73
N GLU A 6 -18.59 -6.14 4.94
CA GLU A 6 -17.82 -5.50 3.85
C GLU A 6 -17.27 -6.52 2.84
N ALA A 7 -16.95 -7.74 3.30
CA ALA A 7 -16.48 -8.83 2.45
C ALA A 7 -17.57 -9.43 1.53
N SER A 8 -18.86 -9.16 1.81
CA SER A 8 -20.00 -9.64 1.01
C SER A 8 -20.59 -8.55 0.12
N ARG A 9 -19.85 -7.47 -0.10
CA ARG A 9 -20.30 -6.35 -0.91
C ARG A 9 -20.38 -6.74 -2.39
N ILE A 10 -21.59 -6.60 -2.93
CA ILE A 10 -21.88 -6.82 -4.35
C ILE A 10 -21.81 -5.45 -5.03
N TYR A 11 -20.96 -5.35 -6.05
CA TYR A 11 -20.82 -4.14 -6.86
C TYR A 11 -21.81 -4.14 -8.02
N ASP A 12 -22.34 -2.98 -8.36
CA ASP A 12 -23.11 -2.81 -9.59
C ASP A 12 -22.16 -2.91 -10.81
N PRO A 13 -22.58 -3.51 -11.94
CA PRO A 13 -21.81 -3.51 -13.19
C PRO A 13 -21.22 -2.15 -13.57
N ILE A 14 -21.92 -1.05 -13.32
CA ILE A 14 -21.46 0.32 -13.59
C ILE A 14 -20.24 0.66 -12.73
N GLU A 15 -20.28 0.34 -11.44
CA GLU A 15 -19.17 0.58 -10.52
C GLU A 15 -17.95 -0.25 -10.91
N VAL A 16 -18.17 -1.51 -11.28
CA VAL A 16 -17.09 -2.38 -11.74
C VAL A 16 -16.48 -1.85 -13.03
N ASN A 17 -17.28 -1.36 -13.97
CA ASN A 17 -16.77 -0.78 -15.21
C ASN A 17 -15.94 0.48 -14.96
N PHE A 18 -16.39 1.35 -14.04
CA PHE A 18 -15.65 2.53 -13.61
C PHE A 18 -14.30 2.15 -12.95
N MET A 19 -14.29 1.15 -12.07
CA MET A 19 -13.04 0.70 -11.44
C MET A 19 -12.08 0.07 -12.46
N ARG A 20 -12.60 -0.67 -13.46
CA ARG A 20 -11.79 -1.19 -14.57
C ARG A 20 -11.19 -0.08 -15.42
N SER A 21 -11.96 0.96 -15.77
CA SER A 21 -11.43 2.09 -16.54
C SER A 21 -10.34 2.85 -15.77
N CYS A 22 -10.53 3.03 -14.46
CA CYS A 22 -9.50 3.60 -13.59
C CYS A 22 -8.24 2.74 -13.58
N PHE A 23 -8.39 1.41 -13.53
CA PHE A 23 -7.28 0.47 -13.56
C PHE A 23 -6.49 0.59 -14.86
N SER A 24 -7.18 0.58 -16.01
CA SER A 24 -6.52 0.75 -17.31
C SER A 24 -5.77 2.07 -17.40
N ASN A 25 -6.36 3.17 -16.93
CA ASN A 25 -5.71 4.48 -16.97
C ASN A 25 -4.48 4.54 -16.02
N ALA A 26 -4.60 3.98 -14.82
CA ALA A 26 -3.50 3.93 -13.87
C ALA A 26 -2.35 3.03 -14.35
N ALA A 27 -2.66 1.92 -15.02
CA ALA A 27 -1.67 1.05 -15.65
C ALA A 27 -0.91 1.79 -16.75
N ILE A 28 -1.60 2.53 -17.61
CA ILE A 28 -0.96 3.37 -18.65
C ILE A 28 -0.01 4.39 -18.01
N ILE A 29 -0.44 5.12 -16.97
CA ILE A 29 0.41 6.10 -16.27
C ILE A 29 1.69 5.45 -15.73
N LEU A 30 1.59 4.23 -15.18
CA LEU A 30 2.73 3.49 -14.64
C LEU A 30 3.67 2.99 -15.73
N GLU A 31 3.11 2.48 -16.83
CA GLU A 31 3.87 2.01 -17.99
C GLU A 31 4.59 3.15 -18.70
N GLU A 32 3.95 4.32 -18.85
CA GLU A 32 4.57 5.52 -19.41
C GLU A 32 5.70 6.08 -18.53
N SER A 33 5.64 5.82 -17.23
CA SER A 33 6.64 6.28 -16.25
C SER A 33 7.76 5.25 -16.00
N ASP A 34 7.78 4.12 -16.72
CA ASP A 34 8.67 2.98 -16.47
C ASP A 34 8.68 2.54 -14.99
N HIS A 35 7.52 2.61 -14.33
CA HIS A 35 7.38 2.22 -12.93
C HIS A 35 6.89 0.79 -12.80
N ASP A 36 7.70 -0.05 -12.14
CA ASP A 36 7.27 -1.38 -11.77
C ASP A 36 6.11 -1.33 -10.77
N TYR A 37 5.14 -2.21 -11.00
CA TYR A 37 3.98 -2.35 -10.14
C TYR A 37 3.45 -3.78 -10.13
N SER A 38 2.63 -4.08 -9.13
CA SER A 38 1.88 -5.34 -9.04
C SER A 38 0.41 -5.05 -9.33
N ALA A 39 -0.14 -5.72 -10.35
CA ALA A 39 -1.54 -5.57 -10.74
C ALA A 39 -2.52 -5.84 -9.59
N ALA A 40 -2.22 -6.82 -8.72
CA ALA A 40 -3.03 -7.12 -7.54
C ALA A 40 -3.09 -5.95 -6.56
N ASP A 41 -1.99 -5.22 -6.42
CA ASP A 41 -1.89 -4.09 -5.49
C ASP A 41 -2.52 -2.84 -6.05
N LEU A 42 -2.36 -2.62 -7.35
CA LEU A 42 -3.05 -1.56 -8.06
C LEU A 42 -4.57 -1.73 -7.93
N ALA A 43 -5.09 -2.92 -8.23
CA ALA A 43 -6.52 -3.22 -8.07
C ALA A 43 -6.99 -3.04 -6.63
N SER A 44 -6.19 -3.47 -5.65
CA SER A 44 -6.51 -3.30 -4.23
C SER A 44 -6.56 -1.82 -3.82
N CYS A 45 -5.66 -0.98 -4.33
CA CYS A 45 -5.67 0.47 -4.07
C CYS A 45 -6.89 1.14 -4.70
N ILE A 46 -7.25 0.77 -5.93
CA ILE A 46 -8.43 1.29 -6.62
C ILE A 46 -9.71 0.98 -5.84
N ILE A 47 -9.87 -0.29 -5.42
CA ILE A 47 -11.01 -0.69 -4.60
C ILE A 47 -11.02 0.13 -3.32
N LEU A 48 -9.94 0.16 -2.55
CA LEU A 48 -9.86 0.91 -1.29
C LEU A 48 -10.27 2.39 -1.46
N LEU A 49 -9.73 3.07 -2.48
CA LEU A 49 -10.03 4.48 -2.75
C LEU A 49 -11.49 4.67 -3.17
N TYR A 50 -12.01 3.78 -4.02
CA TYR A 50 -13.42 3.79 -4.41
C TYR A 50 -14.35 3.61 -3.20
N GLN A 51 -14.00 2.68 -2.30
CA GLN A 51 -14.73 2.42 -1.06
C GLN A 51 -14.69 3.62 -0.09
N SER A 52 -13.58 4.37 -0.08
CA SER A 52 -13.46 5.60 0.72
C SER A 52 -14.32 6.77 0.20
N GLY A 53 -15.00 6.59 -0.94
CA GLY A 53 -15.90 7.58 -1.53
C GLY A 53 -15.28 8.40 -2.64
N LEU A 54 -14.04 8.11 -3.07
CA LEU A 54 -13.41 8.81 -4.17
C LEU A 54 -14.04 8.37 -5.50
N ARG A 55 -14.66 9.32 -6.21
CA ARG A 55 -15.36 9.05 -7.49
C ARG A 55 -14.86 9.87 -8.68
N ASP A 56 -13.84 10.70 -8.48
CA ASP A 56 -13.15 11.35 -9.59
C ASP A 56 -12.25 10.33 -10.27
N HIS A 57 -12.53 10.05 -11.55
CA HIS A 57 -11.81 9.06 -12.35
C HIS A 57 -10.33 9.41 -12.49
N ALA A 58 -10.00 10.65 -12.85
CA ALA A 58 -8.63 11.07 -13.12
C ALA A 58 -7.81 10.99 -11.85
N TYR A 59 -8.30 11.62 -10.78
CA TYR A 59 -7.61 11.65 -9.51
C TYR A 59 -7.48 10.26 -8.86
N LEU A 60 -8.52 9.42 -8.94
CA LEU A 60 -8.46 8.05 -8.44
C LEU A 60 -7.41 7.23 -9.20
N SER A 61 -7.35 7.36 -10.53
CA SER A 61 -6.35 6.65 -11.34
C SER A 61 -4.91 7.05 -10.98
N GLU A 62 -4.61 8.35 -10.94
CA GLU A 62 -3.27 8.86 -10.58
C GLU A 62 -2.87 8.46 -9.15
N LEU A 63 -3.77 8.66 -8.18
CA LEU A 63 -3.49 8.33 -6.78
C LEU A 63 -3.27 6.82 -6.60
N SER A 64 -4.07 6.00 -7.28
CA SER A 64 -3.92 4.55 -7.23
C SER A 64 -2.60 4.08 -7.83
N ALA A 65 -2.15 4.68 -8.93
CA ALA A 65 -0.85 4.41 -9.54
C ALA A 65 0.30 4.69 -8.55
N ARG A 66 0.30 5.88 -7.94
CA ARG A 66 1.31 6.30 -6.96
C ARG A 66 1.37 5.37 -5.76
N LEU A 67 0.21 5.00 -5.21
CA LEU A 67 0.13 4.09 -4.06
C LEU A 67 0.56 2.67 -4.41
N ALA A 68 0.24 2.18 -5.61
CA ALA A 68 0.64 0.86 -6.08
C ALA A 68 2.16 0.76 -6.22
N HIS A 69 2.79 1.74 -6.86
CA HIS A 69 4.24 1.81 -6.98
C HIS A 69 4.92 1.91 -5.61
N GLN A 70 4.47 2.79 -4.72
CA GLN A 70 5.02 2.89 -3.36
C GLN A 70 4.91 1.58 -2.57
N ARG A 71 3.80 0.84 -2.75
CA ARG A 71 3.60 -0.48 -2.11
C ARG A 71 4.47 -1.57 -2.73
N PHE A 72 4.80 -1.45 -4.01
CA PHE A 72 5.72 -2.34 -4.70
C PHE A 72 7.14 -2.13 -4.18
N GLU A 73 7.62 -0.88 -4.20
CA GLU A 73 8.94 -0.49 -3.69
C GLU A 73 9.15 -0.97 -2.26
N ARG A 74 8.23 -0.65 -1.33
CA ARG A 74 8.33 -1.09 0.08
C ARG A 74 8.50 -2.60 0.23
N ARG A 75 7.80 -3.40 -0.59
CA ARG A 75 7.93 -4.86 -0.54
C ARG A 75 9.22 -5.35 -1.16
N HIS A 76 9.72 -4.66 -2.18
CA HIS A 76 10.96 -5.02 -2.83
C HIS A 76 12.17 -4.64 -1.95
N GLU A 77 12.13 -3.49 -1.28
CA GLU A 77 13.06 -3.10 -0.20
C GLU A 77 13.08 -4.17 0.91
N LEU A 78 11.91 -4.65 1.35
CA LEU A 78 11.82 -5.72 2.34
C LEU A 78 12.33 -7.08 1.84
N LYS A 79 12.24 -7.36 0.54
CA LYS A 79 12.80 -8.57 -0.08
C LYS A 79 14.33 -8.50 -0.25
N GLN A 80 14.90 -7.30 -0.37
CA GLN A 80 16.35 -7.10 -0.39
C GLN A 80 16.99 -7.37 0.97
N CYS A 81 16.22 -7.31 2.07
CA CYS A 81 16.60 -7.92 3.34
C CYS A 81 16.45 -9.45 3.21
N PRO A 82 17.55 -10.23 3.27
CA PRO A 82 17.45 -11.68 3.24
C PRO A 82 16.56 -12.14 4.40
N VAL A 83 15.67 -13.09 4.11
CA VAL A 83 14.82 -13.81 5.07
C VAL A 83 15.43 -13.80 6.46
N ALA A 84 14.78 -13.12 7.39
CA ALA A 84 15.12 -13.15 8.80
C ALA A 84 14.82 -14.55 9.35
N ASN A 85 15.73 -15.51 9.13
CA ASN A 85 15.87 -16.57 10.10
C ASN A 85 16.33 -15.87 11.40
N SER A 86 15.40 -15.74 12.34
CA SER A 86 15.65 -15.14 13.64
C SER A 86 16.56 -16.10 14.43
N ASN A 87 17.85 -16.08 14.12
CA ASN A 87 18.95 -16.61 14.93
C ASN A 87 20.27 -16.03 14.41
N CYS A 88 20.38 -14.71 14.29
CA CYS A 88 21.69 -14.08 14.26
C CYS A 88 21.64 -12.61 14.71
N LEU A 89 22.39 -12.35 15.77
CA LEU A 89 22.74 -11.08 16.41
C LEU A 89 21.64 -10.28 17.12
N LYS A 90 21.62 -10.55 18.44
CA LYS A 90 21.17 -9.70 19.54
C LYS A 90 21.36 -8.21 19.24
N ARG A 91 20.26 -7.47 19.29
CA ARG A 91 20.22 -6.00 19.39
C ARG A 91 21.04 -5.57 20.61
N THR A 92 22.30 -5.19 20.42
CA THR A 92 23.06 -4.44 21.41
C THR A 92 22.53 -3.01 21.43
N VAL A 93 21.51 -2.80 22.25
CA VAL A 93 21.18 -1.46 22.76
C VAL A 93 22.40 -1.00 23.58
N PRO A 94 23.07 0.12 23.26
CA PRO A 94 24.03 0.69 24.18
C PRO A 94 23.24 1.34 25.30
N THR A 95 23.17 0.67 26.45
CA THR A 95 22.71 1.24 27.71
C THR A 95 23.72 2.32 28.11
N ARG A 96 23.45 3.58 27.79
CA ARG A 96 24.09 4.70 28.51
C ARG A 96 23.46 4.75 29.89
N SER A 97 24.15 4.20 30.88
CA SER A 97 23.90 4.47 32.28
C SER A 97 24.15 5.96 32.53
N ILE A 98 23.08 6.73 32.71
CA ILE A 98 23.16 8.08 33.26
C ILE A 98 23.35 7.88 34.75
N GLU A 99 24.59 8.05 35.20
CA GLU A 99 24.95 8.14 36.61
C GLU A 99 24.47 9.50 37.13
N TYR A 100 23.57 9.50 38.12
CA TYR A 100 23.04 10.70 38.74
C TYR A 100 23.88 10.99 39.99
N ASP A 101 24.56 12.14 40.01
CA ASP A 101 25.37 12.60 41.15
C ASP A 101 24.53 13.57 42.01
N PRO A 102 24.08 13.18 43.22
CA PRO A 102 23.13 13.99 43.98
C PRO A 102 23.77 15.10 44.84
N LEU A 103 25.03 15.50 44.60
CA LEU A 103 25.71 16.56 45.39
C LEU A 103 26.55 17.56 44.56
N ALA A 104 26.25 17.78 43.28
CA ALA A 104 26.82 18.88 42.48
C ALA A 104 25.95 20.14 42.53
#